data_AF-A0A534T8N7-F1
#
_entry.id   AF-A0A534T8N7-F1
#
_cell.length_a   1.000
_cell.length_b   1.000
_cell.length_c   1.000
_cell.angle_alpha   90.00
_cell.angle_beta   90.00
_cell.angle_gamma   90.00
#
_symmetry.space_group_name_H-M   'P 1'
#
loop_
_entity.id
_entity.type
_entity.pdbx_description
1 polymer ?
#
loop_
_entity_poly.entity_id
_entity_poly.type
_entity_poly.pdbx_seq_one_letter_code
_entity_poly.pdbx_strand_id
1 'polypeptide(L)'
;MRERVREALAAARPGAVVGEVVIKPQDLRALLRKVQVARQRAKKQDAEAHKLLRLAARELEAKGVGRRDAGELLGVSFQRVQQLVDE
;
A
#
# COMPACT_ATOMS: atom_id res chain seq x y z
N MET A 1 -8.18 -14.36 5.64
CA MET A 1 -9.59 -14.11 5.27
C MET A 1 -10.34 -15.42 5.02
N ARG A 2 -9.77 -16.37 4.27
CA ARG A 2 -10.36 -17.72 4.08
C ARG A 2 -10.49 -18.52 5.39
N GLU A 3 -9.52 -18.44 6.31
CA GLU A 3 -9.57 -19.08 7.64
C GLU A 3 -10.81 -18.70 8.45
N ARG A 4 -11.08 -17.39 8.60
CA ARG A 4 -12.18 -16.89 9.45
C ARG A 4 -13.56 -17.30 8.96
N VAL A 5 -13.75 -17.40 7.65
CA VAL A 5 -15.00 -17.89 7.05
C VAL A 5 -15.17 -19.39 7.33
N ARG A 6 -14.07 -20.14 7.34
CA ARG A 6 -14.08 -21.58 7.60
C ARG A 6 -14.35 -21.91 9.07
N GLU A 7 -13.73 -21.17 9.99
CA GLU A 7 -13.98 -21.29 11.44
C GLU A 7 -15.42 -20.91 11.79
N ALA A 8 -15.95 -19.85 11.19
CA ALA A 8 -17.35 -19.44 11.40
C ALA A 8 -18.36 -20.51 10.91
N LEU A 9 -18.04 -21.22 9.82
CA LEU A 9 -18.85 -22.33 9.30
C LEU A 9 -18.74 -23.60 10.15
N ALA A 10 -17.58 -23.88 10.74
CA ALA A 10 -17.36 -25.06 11.59
C ALA A 10 -18.03 -24.92 12.97
N ALA A 11 -18.21 -23.70 13.47
CA ALA A 11 -18.84 -23.42 14.77
C ALA A 11 -20.38 -23.36 14.73
N ALA A 12 -21.00 -23.41 13.55
CA ALA A 12 -22.44 -23.29 13.40
C ALA A 12 -23.15 -24.62 13.75
N ARG A 13 -24.04 -24.60 14.76
CA ARG A 13 -24.94 -25.73 15.05
C ARG A 13 -25.92 -25.93 13.88
N PRO A 14 -26.28 -27.17 13.52
CA PRO A 14 -27.29 -27.43 12.50
C PRO A 14 -28.61 -26.77 12.89
N GLY A 15 -29.06 -25.80 12.08
CA GLY A 15 -30.26 -25.00 12.30
C GLY A 15 -30.03 -23.51 12.61
N ALA A 16 -28.79 -23.05 12.77
CA ALA A 16 -28.51 -21.61 12.87
C ALA A 16 -28.58 -20.94 11.50
N VAL A 17 -29.65 -20.19 11.24
CA VAL A 17 -29.73 -19.30 10.08
C VAL A 17 -28.79 -18.12 10.34
N VAL A 18 -27.56 -18.22 9.86
CA VAL A 18 -26.70 -17.05 9.68
C VAL A 18 -27.33 -16.28 8.52
N GLY A 19 -28.01 -15.17 8.84
CA GLY A 19 -28.77 -14.37 7.88
C GLY A 19 -28.00 -14.21 6.56
N GLU A 20 -28.61 -14.67 5.48
CA GLU A 20 -27.98 -14.77 4.17
C GLU A 20 -27.63 -13.36 3.68
N VAL A 21 -26.34 -13.01 3.69
CA VAL A 21 -25.89 -11.72 3.17
C VAL A 21 -25.88 -11.81 1.64
N VAL A 22 -27.02 -11.50 1.03
CA VAL A 22 -27.15 -11.43 -0.43
C VAL A 22 -26.52 -10.13 -0.92
N ILE A 23 -25.25 -10.19 -1.31
CA ILE A 23 -24.58 -9.08 -2.00
C ILE A 23 -25.14 -9.01 -3.43
N LYS A 24 -25.85 -7.93 -3.75
CA LYS A 24 -26.36 -7.74 -5.11
C LYS A 24 -25.19 -7.55 -6.09
N PRO A 25 -25.17 -8.23 -7.25
CA PRO A 25 -24.05 -8.17 -8.19
C PRO A 25 -23.66 -6.76 -8.66
N GLN A 26 -24.61 -5.83 -8.73
CA GLN A 26 -24.38 -4.41 -9.06
C GLN A 26 -23.56 -3.67 -7.99
N ASP A 27 -23.80 -3.97 -6.71
CA ASP A 27 -23.12 -3.32 -5.58
C ASP A 27 -21.67 -3.80 -5.49
N LEU A 28 -21.45 -5.10 -5.74
CA LEU A 28 -20.12 -5.68 -5.84
C LEU A 28 -19.33 -5.12 -7.03
N ARG A 29 -19.94 -5.00 -8.21
CA ARG A 29 -19.29 -4.39 -9.38
C ARG A 29 -18.89 -2.93 -9.13
N ALA A 30 -19.77 -2.15 -8.49
CA ALA A 30 -19.45 -0.78 -8.12
C ALA A 30 -18.29 -0.71 -7.12
N LEU A 31 -18.28 -1.58 -6.10
CA LEU A 31 -17.21 -1.65 -5.12
C LEU A 31 -15.87 -2.07 -5.74
N LEU A 32 -15.87 -3.09 -6.59
CA LEU A 32 -14.66 -3.54 -7.29
C LEU A 32 -14.07 -2.44 -8.18
N ARG A 33 -14.91 -1.67 -8.89
CA ARG A 33 -14.44 -0.50 -9.65
C ARG A 33 -13.80 0.55 -8.75
N LYS A 34 -14.41 0.86 -7.60
CA LYS A 34 -13.82 1.81 -6.62
C LYS A 34 -12.46 1.32 -6.10
N VAL A 35 -12.34 0.03 -5.79
CA VAL A 35 -11.07 -0.58 -5.37
C VAL A 35 -10.01 -0.45 -6.46
N GLN A 36 -10.34 -0.76 -7.72
CA GLN A 36 -9.39 -0.63 -8.83
C GLN A 36 -8.92 0.81 -9.04
N VAL A 37 -9.85 1.78 -9.00
CA VAL A 37 -9.50 3.20 -9.09
C VAL A 37 -8.62 3.65 -7.92
N ALA A 38 -8.93 3.23 -6.69
CA ALA A 38 -8.12 3.54 -5.51
C ALA A 38 -6.70 2.96 -5.64
N ARG A 39 -6.56 1.71 -6.09
CA ARG A 39 -5.24 1.09 -6.32
C ARG A 39 -4.45 1.80 -7.41
N GLN A 40 -5.09 2.21 -8.51
CA GLN A 40 -4.42 2.96 -9.57
C GLN A 40 -3.95 4.34 -9.07
N ARG A 41 -4.74 5.02 -8.24
CA ARG A 41 -4.35 6.29 -7.62
C ARG A 41 -3.17 6.12 -6.66
N ALA A 42 -3.23 5.12 -5.78
CA ALA A 42 -2.11 4.79 -4.89
C ALA A 42 -0.83 4.51 -5.68
N LYS A 43 -0.90 3.67 -6.73
CA LYS A 43 0.26 3.38 -7.58
C LYS A 43 0.87 4.64 -8.22
N LYS A 44 0.03 5.59 -8.66
CA LYS A 44 0.51 6.86 -9.22
C LYS A 44 1.17 7.74 -8.15
N GLN A 45 0.57 7.81 -6.96
CA GLN A 45 1.12 8.57 -5.83
C GLN A 45 2.45 7.98 -5.35
N ASP A 46 2.55 6.65 -5.27
CA ASP A 46 3.79 5.95 -4.90
C ASP A 46 4.90 6.22 -5.93
N ALA A 47 4.57 6.18 -7.23
CA ALA A 47 5.53 6.47 -8.29
C ALA A 47 6.05 7.92 -8.22
N GLU A 48 5.16 8.89 -7.96
CA GLU A 48 5.55 10.29 -7.80
C GLU A 48 6.39 10.50 -6.54
N ALA A 49 5.99 9.89 -5.42
CA ALA A 49 6.75 9.94 -4.17
C ALA A 49 8.17 9.36 -4.37
N HIS A 50 8.31 8.25 -5.08
CA HIS A 50 9.62 7.68 -5.42
C HIS A 50 10.47 8.62 -6.28
N LYS A 51 9.87 9.27 -7.27
CA LYS A 51 10.58 10.24 -8.12
C LYS A 51 11.07 11.45 -7.31
N LEU A 52 10.21 12.01 -6.45
CA LEU A 52 10.56 13.13 -5.58
C LEU A 52 11.64 12.76 -4.57
N LEU A 53 11.53 11.57 -3.98
CA LEU A 53 12.52 11.05 -3.04
C LEU A 53 13.90 10.90 -3.70
N ARG A 54 13.95 10.38 -4.94
CA ARG A 54 15.20 10.29 -5.71
C ARG A 54 15.79 11.66 -6.01
N LEU A 55 14.95 12.60 -6.47
CA LEU A 55 15.40 13.97 -6.75
C LEU A 55 15.97 14.62 -5.49
N ALA A 56 15.25 14.53 -4.37
CA ALA A 56 15.68 15.11 -3.11
C ALA A 56 16.99 14.49 -2.59
N ALA A 57 17.16 13.17 -2.71
CA ALA A 57 18.41 12.50 -2.34
C ALA A 57 19.62 13.02 -3.14
N ARG A 58 19.45 13.19 -4.46
CA ARG A 58 20.51 13.71 -5.34
C ARG A 58 20.82 15.19 -5.07
N GLU A 59 19.80 16.01 -4.83
CA GLU A 59 19.96 17.43 -4.47
C GLU A 59 20.68 17.61 -3.13
N LEU A 60 20.39 16.75 -2.14
CA LEU A 60 21.09 16.77 -0.85
C LEU A 60 22.57 16.41 -1.02
N GLU A 61 22.89 15.37 -1.80
CA GLU A 61 24.27 14.99 -2.08
C GLU A 61 25.03 16.08 -2.85
N ALA A 62 24.40 16.69 -3.85
CA ALA A 62 24.99 17.80 -4.61
C ALA A 62 25.31 19.02 -3.73
N LYS A 63 24.58 19.19 -2.62
CA LYS A 63 24.82 20.23 -1.60
C LYS A 63 25.83 19.79 -0.52
N GLY A 64 26.45 18.63 -0.67
CA GLY A 64 27.44 18.10 0.26
C GLY A 64 26.84 17.47 1.52
N VAL A 65 25.53 17.24 1.56
CA VAL A 65 24.90 16.56 2.70
C VAL A 65 25.30 15.08 2.69
N GLY A 66 25.84 14.62 3.82
CA GLY A 66 26.21 13.22 3.98
C GLY A 66 25.00 12.30 3.85
N ARG A 67 25.19 11.13 3.24
CA ARG A 67 24.09 10.16 2.98
C ARG A 67 23.35 9.69 4.23
N ARG A 68 23.98 9.73 5.41
CA ARG A 68 23.30 9.44 6.70
C ARG A 68 22.31 10.54 7.06
N ASP A 69 22.77 11.78 7.09
CA ASP A 69 21.95 12.95 7.41
C ASP A 69 20.83 13.13 6.37
N ALA A 70 21.12 12.87 5.09
CA ALA A 70 20.10 12.84 4.05
C ALA A 70 19.02 11.76 4.32
N GLY A 71 19.40 10.62 4.89
CA GLY A 71 18.45 9.57 5.30
C GLY A 71 17.53 10.04 6.42
N GLU A 72 18.09 10.71 7.43
CA GLU A 72 17.31 11.30 8.53
C GLU A 72 16.32 12.37 8.01
N LEU A 73 16.78 13.27 7.13
CA LEU A 73 15.93 14.33 6.55
C LEU A 73 14.81 13.77 5.66
N LEU A 74 15.08 12.68 4.93
CA LEU A 74 14.13 12.05 4.01
C LEU A 74 13.27 10.97 4.68
N GLY A 75 13.52 10.66 5.96
CA GLY A 75 12.80 9.61 6.68
C GLY A 75 13.06 8.20 6.15
N VAL A 76 14.24 7.94 5.58
CA VAL A 76 14.63 6.63 5.03
C VAL A 76 16.01 6.21 5.55
N SER A 77 16.35 4.93 5.43
CA SER A 77 17.66 4.45 5.86
C SER A 77 18.79 4.97 4.97
N PHE A 78 20.00 5.03 5.52
CA PHE A 78 21.23 5.30 4.76
C PHE A 78 21.36 4.40 3.52
N GLN A 79 21.09 3.09 3.64
CA GLN A 79 21.16 2.18 2.49
C GLN A 79 20.15 2.54 1.40
N ARG A 80 18.99 3.09 1.79
CA ARG A 80 18.00 3.52 0.81
C ARG A 80 18.44 4.79 0.08
N VAL A 81 19.05 5.75 0.77
CA VAL A 81 19.66 6.93 0.12
C VAL A 81 20.74 6.51 -0.86
N GLN A 82 21.61 5.58 -0.46
CA GLN A 82 22.65 5.01 -1.32
C GLN A 82 22.08 4.48 -2.64
N GLN A 83 21.05 3.63 -2.55
CA GLN A 83 20.37 3.09 -3.73
C GLN A 83 19.75 4.18 -4.61
N LEU A 84 19.09 5.18 -4.02
CA LEU A 84 18.41 6.23 -4.77
C LEU A 84 19.38 7.13 -5.55
N VAL A 85 20.56 7.36 -5.01
CA VAL A 85 21.61 8.15 -5.66
C VAL A 85 22.26 7.35 -6.79
N ASP A 86 22.52 6.06 -6.56
CA ASP A 86 23.26 5.20 -7.49
C ASP A 86 22.41 4.59 -8.63
N GLU A 87 21.08 4.53 -8.47
CA GLU A 87 20.11 4.12 -9.52
C GLU A 87 20.05 5.09 -10.69
#